data_AF-C5LQD2-F1
#
_entry.id   AF-C5LQD2-F1
#
_cell.length_a   1.000
_cell.length_b   1.000
_cell.length_c   1.000
_cell.angle_alpha   90.00
_cell.angle_beta   90.00
_cell.angle_gamma   90.00
#
_symmetry.space_group_name_H-M   'P 1'
#
loop_
_entity.id
_entity.type
_entity.pdbx_description
1 polymer ?
#
loop_
_entity_poly.entity_id
_entity_poly.type
_entity_poly.pdbx_seq_one_letter_code
_entity_poly.pdbx_strand_id
1 'polypeptide(L)'
;FIVLSADPNGLYMAGITNAGYLRLYDLRSNIMVWSLPLIKSGRDQVWLSVWWWRDCILAVADTFLAVVDPVTEKCIVAVEYQEMASLELIGIRHDQFLTALGIPADRG
;
A
#
# COMPACT_ATOMS: atom_id res chain seq x y z
N PHE A 1 12.17 -9.74 -1.44
CA PHE A 1 12.57 -8.33 -1.34
C PHE A 1 11.64 -7.64 -0.35
N ILE A 2 11.95 -6.42 0.09
CA ILE A 2 11.02 -5.58 0.86
C ILE A 2 10.88 -4.30 0.06
N VAL A 3 9.65 -3.84 -0.17
CA VAL A 3 9.42 -2.50 -0.71
C VAL A 3 9.16 -1.56 0.45
N LEU A 4 9.81 -0.39 0.44
CA LEU A 4 9.81 0.57 1.54
C LEU A 4 9.37 1.95 1.05
N SER A 5 8.68 2.69 1.92
CA SER A 5 8.34 4.09 1.70
C SER A 5 8.35 4.87 3.01
N ALA A 6 9.06 6.00 3.03
CA ALA A 6 9.03 6.93 4.15
C ALA A 6 7.78 7.80 4.07
N ASP A 7 7.20 8.15 5.22
CA ASP A 7 6.10 9.11 5.26
C ASP A 7 6.59 10.50 4.85
N PRO A 8 5.68 11.43 4.47
CA PRO A 8 6.06 12.76 4.03
C PRO A 8 6.87 13.56 5.05
N ASN A 9 6.75 13.25 6.35
CA ASN A 9 7.47 13.93 7.41
C ASN A 9 8.80 13.24 7.79
N GLY A 10 9.10 12.07 7.22
CA GLY A 10 10.29 11.28 7.52
C GLY A 10 10.35 10.75 8.96
N LEU A 11 9.21 10.56 9.61
CA LEU A 11 9.06 10.03 10.96
C LEU A 11 8.75 8.53 10.98
N TYR A 12 8.09 8.06 9.94
CA TYR A 12 7.64 6.69 9.81
C TYR A 12 8.11 6.08 8.50
N MET A 13 8.23 4.76 8.49
CA MET A 13 8.48 3.98 7.29
C MET A 13 7.47 2.85 7.19
N ALA A 14 6.76 2.80 6.07
CA ALA A 14 5.93 1.68 5.69
C ALA A 14 6.77 0.69 4.88
N GLY A 15 6.62 -0.60 5.16
CA GLY A 15 7.32 -1.64 4.44
C GLY A 15 6.44 -2.85 4.21
N ILE A 16 6.49 -3.42 3.00
CA ILE A 16 5.79 -4.66 2.69
C ILE A 16 6.76 -5.81 2.45
N THR A 17 6.50 -6.91 3.15
CA THR A 17 7.32 -8.12 3.07
C THR A 17 6.85 -9.03 1.95
N ASN A 18 7.73 -9.91 1.46
CA ASN A 18 7.34 -10.98 0.53
C ASN A 18 6.24 -11.90 1.09
N ALA A 19 6.14 -12.01 2.42
CA ALA A 19 5.07 -12.75 3.08
C ALA A 19 3.76 -11.93 3.20
N GLY A 20 3.65 -10.79 2.50
CA GLY A 20 2.48 -9.93 2.43
C GLY A 20 2.03 -9.33 3.75
N TYR A 21 2.97 -9.12 4.66
CA TYR A 21 2.76 -8.26 5.82
C TYR A 21 3.16 -6.83 5.47
N LEU A 22 2.23 -5.90 5.61
CA LEU A 22 2.51 -4.48 5.70
C LEU A 22 2.92 -4.15 7.13
N ARG A 23 4.03 -3.44 7.31
CA ARG A 23 4.57 -3.05 8.61
C ARG A 23 4.80 -1.56 8.63
N LEU A 24 4.61 -0.98 9.81
CA LEU A 24 4.98 0.40 10.10
C LEU A 24 6.13 0.42 11.09
N TYR A 25 7.12 1.27 10.82
CA TYR A 25 8.28 1.49 11.67
C TYR A 25 8.34 2.96 12.07
N ASP A 26 8.62 3.23 13.34
CA ASP A 26 8.99 4.55 13.82
C ASP A 26 10.51 4.72 13.63
N LEU A 27 10.89 5.72 12.83
CA LEU A 27 12.29 5.97 12.47
C LEU A 27 13.10 6.64 13.57
N ARG A 28 12.45 7.30 14.53
CA ARG A 28 13.13 7.95 15.66
C ARG A 28 13.57 6.91 16.68
N SER A 29 12.67 5.97 17.01
CA SER A 29 12.95 4.91 17.97
C SER A 29 13.50 3.64 17.34
N ASN A 30 13.48 3.53 16.01
CA ASN A 30 13.89 2.33 15.26
C ASN A 30 13.15 1.06 15.73
N ILE A 31 11.83 1.19 15.95
CA ILE A 31 10.97 0.08 16.37
C ILE A 31 9.86 -0.14 15.35
N MET A 32 9.41 -1.39 15.25
CA MET A 32 8.16 -1.70 14.55
C MET A 32 6.99 -1.27 15.43
N VAL A 33 6.09 -0.47 14.87
CA VAL A 33 4.86 -0.02 15.53
C VAL A 33 3.80 -1.11 15.43
N TRP A 34 3.51 -1.57 14.21
CA TRP A 34 2.52 -2.62 13.96
C TRP A 34 2.84 -3.43 12.69
N SER A 35 2.13 -4.55 12.54
CA SER A 35 2.25 -5.46 11.39
C SER A 35 0.87 -6.01 11.02
N LEU A 36 0.40 -5.70 9.80
CA LEU A 36 -0.90 -6.07 9.26
C LEU A 36 -0.74 -7.07 8.11
N PRO A 37 -1.34 -8.28 8.18
CA PRO A 37 -1.37 -9.18 7.03
C PRO A 37 -2.31 -8.64 5.94
N LEU A 38 -1.81 -8.52 4.71
CA LEU A 38 -2.58 -8.12 3.54
C LEU A 38 -2.86 -9.28 2.57
N ILE A 39 -2.37 -10.48 2.88
CA ILE A 39 -2.66 -11.67 2.07
C ILE A 39 -4.07 -12.17 2.37
N LYS A 40 -4.87 -12.29 1.31
CA LYS A 40 -6.08 -13.12 1.32
C LYS A 40 -5.77 -14.45 0.63
N SER A 41 -5.85 -15.53 1.42
CA SER A 41 -5.76 -16.95 1.07
C SER A 41 -5.35 -17.35 -0.36
N GLY A 42 -4.20 -18.02 -0.48
CA GLY A 42 -3.98 -19.09 -1.46
C GLY A 42 -3.28 -18.73 -2.77
N ARG A 43 -2.83 -17.49 -2.97
CA ARG A 43 -2.01 -17.11 -4.13
C ARG A 43 -0.74 -16.40 -3.67
N ASP A 44 0.37 -16.75 -4.31
CA ASP A 44 1.60 -15.96 -4.21
C ASP A 44 1.35 -14.62 -4.89
N GLN A 45 1.47 -13.54 -4.12
CA GLN A 45 1.36 -12.17 -4.63
C GLN A 45 2.76 -11.58 -4.78
N VAL A 46 3.02 -10.92 -5.90
CA VAL A 46 4.26 -10.17 -6.10
C VAL A 46 4.01 -8.72 -5.73
N TRP A 47 4.48 -8.30 -4.56
CA TRP A 47 4.37 -6.90 -4.12
C TRP A 47 5.22 -6.00 -5.00
N LEU A 48 4.60 -5.00 -5.62
CA LEU A 48 5.27 -4.10 -6.56
C LEU A 48 5.69 -2.81 -5.86
N SER A 49 4.85 -2.30 -4.96
CA SER A 49 5.12 -1.02 -4.31
C SER A 49 4.37 -0.84 -2.98
N VAL A 50 4.89 0.07 -2.17
CA VAL A 50 4.19 0.68 -1.04
C VAL A 50 4.44 2.18 -1.09
N TRP A 51 3.45 3.00 -0.76
CA TRP A 51 3.63 4.45 -0.67
C TRP A 51 2.65 5.10 0.29
N TRP A 52 3.03 6.27 0.77
CA TRP A 52 2.14 7.15 1.52
C TRP A 52 1.32 8.00 0.57
N TRP A 53 0.01 8.05 0.80
CA TRP A 53 -0.92 8.91 0.09
C TRP A 53 -1.86 9.57 1.09
N ARG A 54 -1.74 10.88 1.25
CA ARG A 54 -2.38 11.62 2.35
C ARG A 54 -2.05 10.97 3.70
N ASP A 55 -3.06 10.68 4.50
CA ASP A 55 -2.95 10.02 5.80
C ASP A 55 -3.03 8.48 5.69
N CYS A 56 -2.95 7.91 4.49
CA CYS A 56 -3.07 6.48 4.24
C CYS A 56 -1.78 5.89 3.64
N ILE A 57 -1.66 4.57 3.74
CA ILE A 57 -0.64 3.78 3.04
C ILE A 57 -1.33 2.99 1.92
N LEU A 58 -0.81 3.11 0.70
CA LEU A 58 -1.18 2.22 -0.39
C LEU A 58 -0.15 1.10 -0.53
N ALA A 59 -0.63 -0.12 -0.66
CA ALA A 59 0.17 -1.29 -0.98
C ALA A 59 -0.36 -1.92 -2.26
N VAL A 60 0.52 -2.15 -3.24
CA VAL A 60 0.15 -2.66 -4.56
C VAL A 60 0.98 -3.88 -4.89
N ALA A 61 0.31 -4.95 -5.29
CA ALA A 61 0.87 -6.18 -5.81
C ALA A 61 0.56 -6.31 -7.31
N ASP A 62 0.91 -7.45 -7.89
CA ASP A 62 0.59 -7.82 -9.27
C ASP A 62 -0.90 -8.12 -9.51
N THR A 63 -1.63 -8.48 -8.46
CA THR A 63 -3.05 -8.91 -8.52
C THR A 63 -3.91 -8.32 -7.41
N PHE A 64 -3.34 -7.45 -6.59
CA PHE A 64 -3.98 -6.95 -5.38
C PHE A 64 -3.59 -5.52 -5.07
N LEU A 65 -4.53 -4.75 -4.56
CA LEU A 65 -4.32 -3.41 -4.02
C LEU A 65 -4.99 -3.27 -2.67
N ALA A 66 -4.30 -2.63 -1.73
CA ALA A 66 -4.84 -2.25 -0.43
C ALA A 66 -4.58 -0.78 -0.11
N VAL A 67 -5.58 -0.13 0.47
CA VAL A 67 -5.47 1.17 1.16
C VAL A 67 -5.58 0.90 2.66
N VAL A 68 -4.60 1.32 3.43
CA VAL A 68 -4.51 1.07 4.87
C VAL A 68 -4.45 2.41 5.61
N ASP A 69 -5.26 2.54 6.66
CA ASP A 69 -5.14 3.62 7.63
C ASP A 69 -4.07 3.24 8.66
N PRO A 70 -2.97 4.00 8.76
CA PRO A 70 -1.87 3.70 9.66
C PRO A 70 -2.18 4.01 11.13
N VAL A 71 -3.21 4.82 11.42
CA VAL A 71 -3.64 5.19 12.78
C VAL A 71 -4.60 4.14 13.33
N THR A 72 -5.58 3.72 12.53
CA THR A 72 -6.55 2.69 12.97
C THR A 72 -6.07 1.26 12.70
N GLU A 73 -4.94 1.10 12.02
CA GLU A 73 -4.31 -0.19 11.66
C GLU A 73 -5.24 -1.08 10.83
N LYS A 74 -6.14 -0.47 10.05
CA LYS A 74 -7.17 -1.16 9.29
C LYS A 74 -7.01 -0.97 7.80
N CYS A 75 -7.23 -2.06 7.07
CA CYS A 75 -7.42 -2.01 5.63
C CYS A 75 -8.80 -1.38 5.34
N ILE A 76 -8.80 -0.21 4.69
CA ILE A 76 -10.02 0.52 4.30
C ILE A 76 -10.56 -0.03 2.99
N VAL A 77 -9.67 -0.30 2.04
CA VAL A 77 -10.00 -0.79 0.69
C VAL A 77 -9.09 -1.96 0.36
N ALA A 78 -9.65 -3.03 -0.17
CA ALA A 78 -8.93 -4.19 -0.69
C ALA A 78 -9.56 -4.62 -2.01
N VAL A 79 -8.77 -4.66 -3.08
CA VAL A 79 -9.25 -4.99 -4.44
C VAL A 79 -8.35 -6.06 -5.03
N GLU A 80 -8.96 -7.16 -5.48
CA GLU A 80 -8.31 -8.21 -6.27
C GLU A 80 -8.63 -8.01 -7.76
N TYR A 81 -7.64 -8.24 -8.62
CA TYR A 81 -7.81 -8.17 -10.08
C TYR A 81 -7.17 -9.37 -10.78
N GLN A 82 -7.77 -9.81 -11.89
CA GLN A 82 -7.51 -11.13 -12.47
C GLN A 82 -6.36 -11.18 -13.49
N GLU A 83 -6.05 -10.07 -14.18
CA GLU A 83 -4.93 -9.98 -15.11
C GLU A 83 -4.36 -8.57 -15.12
N MET A 84 -3.05 -8.46 -15.32
CA MET A 84 -2.28 -7.23 -15.48
C MET A 84 -2.63 -6.47 -16.79
N ALA A 85 -3.85 -6.63 -17.31
CA ALA A 85 -4.33 -5.90 -18.46
C ALA A 85 -4.46 -4.42 -18.05
N SER A 86 -3.50 -3.62 -18.51
CA SER A 86 -3.38 -2.16 -18.41
C SER A 86 -2.58 -1.54 -17.24
N LEU A 87 -1.55 -2.21 -16.70
CA LEU A 87 -0.49 -1.51 -15.97
C LEU A 87 0.52 -0.81 -16.92
N GLU A 88 0.04 0.03 -17.84
CA GLU A 88 0.79 1.24 -18.28
C GLU A 88 0.87 2.30 -17.15
N LEU A 89 0.46 1.91 -15.95
CA LEU A 89 0.42 2.63 -14.68
C LEU A 89 1.78 2.94 -14.04
N ILE A 90 2.90 2.63 -14.70
CA ILE A 90 4.22 3.13 -14.29
C ILE A 90 4.40 4.62 -14.69
N GLY A 91 3.46 5.20 -15.46
CA GLY A 91 3.44 6.62 -15.83
C GLY A 91 2.15 7.38 -15.56
N ILE A 92 1.10 6.73 -15.05
CA ILE A 92 -0.18 7.39 -14.77
C ILE A 92 -0.07 8.14 -13.43
N ARG A 93 -0.42 9.43 -13.43
CA ARG A 93 -0.45 10.23 -12.21
C ARG A 93 -1.44 9.60 -11.20
N HIS A 94 -1.05 9.67 -9.93
CA HIS A 94 -1.70 9.05 -8.77
C HIS A 94 -3.22 9.29 -8.69
N ASP A 95 -3.68 10.47 -9.11
CA ASP A 95 -5.08 10.90 -9.16
C ASP A 95 -5.90 10.13 -10.20
N GLN A 96 -5.32 9.82 -11.35
CA GLN A 96 -5.98 9.09 -12.43
C GLN A 96 -6.18 7.60 -12.08
N PHE A 97 -5.22 7.00 -11.36
CA PHE A 97 -5.37 5.61 -10.90
C PHE A 97 -6.47 5.46 -9.86
N LEU A 98 -6.49 6.34 -8.86
CA LEU A 98 -7.52 6.33 -7.83
C LEU A 98 -8.90 6.64 -8.40
N THR A 99 -8.98 7.58 -9.36
CA THR A 99 -10.21 7.84 -10.12
C THR A 99 -10.67 6.62 -10.91
N ALA A 100 -9.76 5.88 -11.55
CA ALA A 100 -10.08 4.65 -12.29
C ALA A 100 -10.59 3.52 -11.37
N LEU A 101 -10.16 3.51 -10.11
CA LEU A 101 -10.68 2.62 -9.06
C LEU A 101 -11.97 3.13 -8.41
N GLY A 102 -12.51 4.26 -8.86
CA GLY A 102 -13.70 4.89 -8.27
C GLY A 102 -13.46 5.49 -6.88
N ILE A 103 -12.19 5.69 -6.50
CA ILE A 103 -11.76 6.32 -5.25
C ILE A 103 -11.62 7.83 -5.53
N PRO A 104 -12.50 8.69 -5.01
CA PRO A 104 -12.46 10.12 -5.32
C PRO A 104 -11.13 10.72 -4.88
N ALA A 105 -10.44 11.39 -5.80
CA ALA A 105 -9.22 12.14 -5.51
C ALA A 105 -9.47 13.32 -4.55
N ASP A 106 -10.72 13.63 -4.19
CA ASP A 106 -11.13 14.95 -3.71
C ASP A 106 -11.51 15.03 -2.23
N ARG A 107 -11.28 13.99 -1.42
CA ARG A 107 -11.49 14.10 0.04
C ARG A 107 -10.24 14.69 0.69
N GLY A 108 -10.27 16.01 0.83
CA GLY A 108 -9.26 16.95 1.32
C GLY A 108 -8.40 16.45 2.48
#